data_AF-A0A4U5PZ22-F1
#
_entry.id   AF-A0A4U5PZ22-F1
#
_cell.length_a   1.000
_cell.length_b   1.000
_cell.length_c   1.000
_cell.angle_alpha   90.00
_cell.angle_beta   90.00
_cell.angle_gamma   90.00
#
_symmetry.space_group_name_H-M   'P 1'
#
loop_
_entity.id
_entity.type
_entity.pdbx_description
1 polymer ?
#
loop_
_entity_poly.entity_id
_entity_poly.type
_entity_poly.pdbx_seq_one_letter_code
_entity_poly.pdbx_strand_id
1 'polypeptide(L)'
;MKENSRIEASTNTDYQFSYVLQVEGVKEDFIFIPEGASALTSFNASTIVIASKIALPKSKGELELNNTDPRKKNPIVEFNYLENEVDLEEEGAETVQLLEKIAMSMSITRFTSTRPQHNSSSSGELRNYCKQNVGTHYHYHGGCTVGSVVDKDYKVQWIKGLRVIDGASFW
;
A
#
# COMPACT_ATOMS: atom_id res chain seq x y z
N MET A 1 5.46 16.49 1.77
CA MET A 1 4.54 15.32 1.84
C MET A 1 3.34 15.69 0.99
N LYS A 2 3.10 14.99 -0.12
CA LYS A 2 1.85 15.16 -0.86
C LYS A 2 0.78 14.39 -0.09
N GLU A 3 -0.35 15.01 0.13
CA GLU A 3 -1.53 14.41 0.74
C GLU A 3 -2.06 13.38 -0.28
N ASN A 4 -1.86 12.09 0.00
CA ASN A 4 -2.34 11.02 -0.88
C ASN A 4 -3.86 10.94 -0.74
N SER A 5 -4.62 11.16 -1.81
CA SER A 5 -6.09 11.05 -1.78
C SER A 5 -6.51 9.60 -1.58
N ARG A 6 -6.85 9.28 -0.34
CA ARG A 6 -7.50 8.02 0.03
C ARG A 6 -8.98 8.11 -0.31
N ILE A 7 -9.67 6.98 -0.42
CA ILE A 7 -11.14 7.00 -0.39
C ILE A 7 -11.53 7.25 1.06
N GLU A 8 -11.95 8.49 1.31
CA GLU A 8 -12.40 8.96 2.61
C GLU A 8 -13.92 9.05 2.62
N ALA A 9 -14.52 8.50 3.67
CA ALA A 9 -15.93 8.68 3.95
C ALA A 9 -16.11 9.30 5.33
N SER A 10 -16.82 10.42 5.40
CA SER A 10 -17.06 11.12 6.66
C SER A 10 -18.31 10.59 7.33
N THR A 11 -18.27 10.49 8.65
CA THR A 11 -19.29 9.94 9.54
C THR A 11 -19.57 10.96 10.63
N ASN A 12 -20.82 11.06 11.10
CA ASN A 12 -21.23 11.93 12.21
C ASN A 12 -21.56 11.06 13.42
N THR A 13 -20.62 10.82 14.35
CA THR A 13 -20.90 10.03 15.56
C THR A 13 -19.95 10.32 16.73
N ASP A 14 -20.51 10.32 17.96
CA ASP A 14 -19.84 10.47 19.27
C ASP A 14 -19.02 9.23 19.73
N TYR A 15 -18.66 8.31 18.83
CA TYR A 15 -17.99 7.05 19.22
C TYR A 15 -16.46 7.16 19.07
N GLN A 16 -15.75 7.08 20.19
CA GLN A 16 -14.29 6.93 20.23
C GLN A 16 -13.89 5.51 19.76
N PHE A 17 -13.26 5.40 18.60
CA PHE A 17 -12.52 4.21 18.19
C PHE A 17 -11.04 4.52 18.00
N SER A 18 -10.20 3.66 18.56
CA SER A 18 -8.74 3.64 18.43
C SER A 18 -8.31 3.21 17.02
N TYR A 19 -7.19 3.75 16.53
CA TYR A 19 -6.53 3.36 15.29
C TYR A 19 -6.23 1.85 15.27
N VAL A 20 -7.13 1.06 14.69
CA VAL A 20 -6.87 -0.35 14.39
C VAL A 20 -7.10 -0.52 12.90
N LEU A 21 -6.00 -0.66 12.15
CA LEU A 21 -6.06 -1.15 10.77
C LEU A 21 -6.47 -2.60 10.86
N GLN A 22 -7.65 -2.93 10.36
CA GLN A 22 -8.14 -4.29 10.31
C GLN A 22 -8.15 -4.76 8.85
N VAL A 23 -7.67 -5.99 8.63
CA VAL A 23 -7.80 -6.67 7.34
C VAL A 23 -9.27 -7.04 7.19
N GLU A 24 -9.94 -6.43 6.23
CA GLU A 24 -11.39 -6.59 6.04
C GLU A 24 -11.73 -7.67 5.00
N GLY A 25 -10.73 -8.22 4.31
CA GLY A 25 -10.91 -9.34 3.40
C GLY A 25 -9.67 -9.69 2.59
N VAL A 26 -9.80 -10.74 1.78
CA VAL A 26 -8.83 -11.17 0.77
C VAL A 26 -9.67 -11.58 -0.45
N LYS A 27 -9.48 -10.96 -1.62
CA LYS A 27 -10.10 -11.45 -2.89
C LYS A 27 -9.54 -12.85 -3.18
N GLU A 28 -10.33 -13.75 -3.77
CA GLU A 28 -10.06 -15.21 -3.92
C GLU A 28 -8.64 -15.58 -4.43
N ASP A 29 -7.91 -14.66 -5.08
CA ASP A 29 -6.53 -14.84 -5.56
C ASP A 29 -5.42 -14.22 -4.66
N PHE A 30 -5.75 -13.70 -3.47
CA PHE A 30 -4.83 -13.00 -2.54
C PHE A 30 -4.17 -11.72 -3.07
N ILE A 31 -4.65 -11.18 -4.18
CA ILE A 31 -4.01 -10.07 -4.88
C ILE A 31 -4.25 -8.72 -4.18
N PHE A 32 -5.43 -8.55 -3.56
CA PHE A 32 -5.81 -7.31 -2.87
C PHE A 32 -6.13 -7.56 -1.41
N ILE A 33 -5.54 -6.72 -0.57
CA ILE A 33 -5.77 -6.73 0.88
C ILE A 33 -6.42 -5.39 1.24
N PRO A 34 -7.76 -5.29 1.26
CA PRO A 34 -8.46 -4.12 1.75
C PRO A 34 -8.25 -3.95 3.26
N GLU A 35 -7.93 -2.72 3.64
CA GLU A 35 -7.69 -2.29 5.02
C GLU A 35 -8.55 -1.07 5.33
N GLY A 36 -9.18 -1.08 6.50
CA GLY A 36 -9.98 0.04 7.00
C GLY A 36 -9.33 0.69 8.22
N ALA A 37 -9.40 2.02 8.30
CA ALA A 37 -9.08 2.76 9.52
C ALA A 37 -10.11 3.86 9.77
N SER A 38 -10.52 4.04 11.02
CA SER A 38 -11.36 5.18 11.43
C SER A 38 -10.53 6.17 12.25
N ALA A 39 -10.68 7.46 11.99
CA ALA A 39 -10.08 8.53 12.78
C ALA A 39 -11.13 9.59 13.14
N LEU A 40 -11.13 10.06 14.38
CA LEU A 40 -11.92 11.22 14.78
C LEU A 40 -11.36 12.48 14.12
N THR A 41 -12.22 13.27 13.49
CA THR A 41 -11.86 14.57 12.91
C THR A 41 -12.37 15.74 13.76
N SER A 42 -13.42 15.52 14.56
CA SER A 42 -13.93 16.45 15.55
C SER A 42 -14.63 15.69 16.69
N PHE A 43 -15.23 16.42 17.65
CA PHE A 43 -16.01 15.81 18.73
C PHE A 43 -17.23 15.01 18.22
N ASN A 44 -17.79 15.38 17.08
CA ASN A 44 -19.01 14.80 16.53
C ASN A 44 -18.82 14.18 15.13
N ALA A 45 -17.59 14.09 14.63
CA ALA A 45 -17.30 13.55 13.32
C ALA A 45 -16.05 12.66 13.31
N SER A 46 -16.14 11.61 12.50
CA SER A 46 -15.04 10.70 12.19
C SER A 46 -14.91 10.49 10.68
N THR A 47 -13.72 10.20 10.20
CA THR A 47 -13.47 9.75 8.83
C THR A 47 -13.10 8.27 8.85
N ILE A 48 -13.70 7.50 7.95
CA ILE A 48 -13.28 6.15 7.60
C ILE A 48 -12.41 6.26 6.34
N VAL A 49 -11.22 5.71 6.44
CA VAL A 49 -10.27 5.52 5.35
C VAL A 49 -10.34 4.06 4.94
N ILE A 50 -10.53 3.83 3.64
CA ILE A 50 -10.41 2.48 3.06
C ILE A 50 -9.25 2.51 2.07
N ALA A 51 -8.30 1.61 2.28
CA ALA A 51 -7.12 1.43 1.43
C ALA A 51 -7.03 -0.03 0.99
N SER A 52 -6.21 -0.31 -0.01
CA SER A 52 -5.90 -1.67 -0.41
C SER A 52 -4.43 -1.78 -0.79
N LYS A 53 -3.83 -2.92 -0.47
CA LYS A 53 -2.46 -3.28 -0.86
C LYS A 53 -2.49 -4.25 -2.04
N ILE A 54 -1.68 -4.00 -3.06
CA ILE A 54 -1.32 -4.98 -4.09
C ILE A 54 -0.29 -5.94 -3.48
N ALA A 55 -0.65 -7.22 -3.33
CA ALA A 55 0.13 -8.17 -2.55
C ALA A 55 1.41 -8.65 -3.24
N LEU A 56 1.41 -8.74 -4.58
CA LEU A 56 2.49 -9.32 -5.39
C LEU A 56 2.90 -8.38 -6.53
N PRO A 57 3.41 -7.17 -6.22
CA PRO A 57 3.76 -6.20 -7.24
C PRO A 57 4.82 -6.75 -8.20
N LYS A 58 4.65 -6.49 -9.49
CA LYS A 58 5.63 -6.82 -10.54
C LYS A 58 6.68 -5.72 -10.69
N SER A 59 6.32 -4.49 -10.35
CA SER A 59 7.22 -3.34 -10.32
C SER A 59 8.30 -3.55 -9.27
N LYS A 60 9.53 -3.15 -9.60
CA LYS A 60 10.70 -3.34 -8.75
C LYS A 60 11.47 -2.04 -8.63
N GLY A 61 12.00 -1.83 -7.44
CA GLY A 61 12.82 -0.70 -7.12
C GLY A 61 14.31 -1.01 -7.04
N GLU A 62 15.07 0.01 -6.69
CA GLU A 62 16.49 -0.09 -6.37
C GLU A 62 16.86 0.77 -5.15
N LEU A 63 18.01 0.44 -4.57
CA LEU A 63 18.59 1.16 -3.45
C LEU A 63 20.06 1.46 -3.79
N GLU A 64 20.44 2.72 -3.68
CA GLU A 64 21.81 3.17 -3.91
C GLU A 64 22.36 3.93 -2.70
N LEU A 65 23.66 3.76 -2.43
CA LEU A 65 24.35 4.53 -1.40
C LEU A 65 24.54 5.99 -1.85
N ASN A 66 23.94 6.93 -1.12
CA ASN A 66 24.13 8.37 -1.33
C ASN A 66 25.41 8.92 -0.68
N ASN A 67 26.11 8.10 0.09
CA ASN A 67 27.34 8.46 0.78
C ASN A 67 28.11 7.21 1.21
N THR A 68 29.41 7.37 1.45
CA THR A 68 30.26 6.32 2.02
C THR A 68 30.20 6.27 3.54
N ASP A 69 29.82 7.35 4.23
CA ASP A 69 29.58 7.36 5.67
C ASP A 69 28.08 7.06 5.97
N PRO A 70 27.75 5.87 6.50
CA PRO A 70 26.37 5.45 6.72
C PRO A 70 25.63 6.28 7.78
N ARG A 71 26.31 7.18 8.50
CA ARG A 71 25.72 8.03 9.54
C ARG A 71 25.33 9.41 9.02
N LYS A 72 25.78 9.80 7.82
CA LYS A 72 25.59 11.17 7.30
C LYS A 72 24.37 11.30 6.41
N LYS A 73 24.08 10.29 5.59
CA LYS A 73 22.97 10.32 4.65
C LYS A 73 22.31 8.95 4.57
N ASN A 74 20.98 8.98 4.46
CA ASN A 74 20.22 7.80 4.10
C ASN A 74 20.53 7.39 2.65
N PRO A 75 20.40 6.09 2.33
CA PRO A 75 20.46 5.65 0.93
C PRO A 75 19.33 6.28 0.11
N ILE A 76 19.55 6.36 -1.21
CA ILE A 76 18.50 6.69 -2.17
C ILE A 76 17.72 5.40 -2.43
N VAL A 77 16.40 5.49 -2.37
CA VAL A 77 15.51 4.35 -2.61
C VAL A 77 14.44 4.79 -3.59
N GLU A 78 14.31 4.04 -4.68
CA GLU A 78 13.26 4.22 -5.67
C GLU A 78 12.48 2.91 -5.76
N PHE A 79 11.16 2.94 -5.61
CA PHE A 79 10.32 1.74 -5.63
C PHE A 79 9.66 1.48 -6.99
N ASN A 80 9.62 2.50 -7.86
CA ASN A 80 8.98 2.45 -9.17
C ASN A 80 7.53 1.96 -9.13
N TYR A 81 6.75 2.45 -8.14
CA TYR A 81 5.35 2.07 -7.98
C TYR A 81 4.57 2.24 -9.30
N LEU A 82 3.87 1.18 -9.72
CA LEU A 82 3.04 1.15 -10.94
C LEU A 82 3.81 1.36 -12.25
N GLU A 83 5.13 1.14 -12.26
CA GLU A 83 5.93 1.13 -13.49
C GLU A 83 5.55 -0.05 -14.39
N ASN A 84 5.31 -1.22 -13.79
CA ASN A 84 4.83 -2.38 -14.53
C ASN A 84 3.36 -2.18 -14.91
N GLU A 85 3.04 -2.40 -16.19
CA GLU A 85 1.68 -2.25 -16.69
C GLU A 85 0.69 -3.19 -15.99
N VAL A 86 1.07 -4.40 -15.59
CA VAL A 86 0.14 -5.30 -14.86
C VAL A 86 -0.31 -4.67 -13.53
N ASP A 87 0.63 -4.08 -12.78
CA ASP A 87 0.34 -3.44 -11.49
C ASP A 87 -0.58 -2.22 -11.66
N LEU A 88 -0.47 -1.48 -12.77
CA LEU A 88 -1.28 -0.31 -13.06
C LEU A 88 -2.64 -0.66 -13.66
N GLU A 89 -2.63 -1.54 -14.66
CA GLU A 89 -3.73 -1.75 -15.58
C GLU A 89 -4.72 -2.80 -15.12
N GLU A 90 -4.21 -3.92 -14.61
CA GLU A 90 -5.04 -5.00 -14.08
C GLU A 90 -5.25 -4.73 -12.60
N GLU A 91 -4.17 -4.58 -11.84
CA GLU A 91 -4.27 -4.57 -10.38
C GLU A 91 -4.73 -3.23 -9.83
N GLY A 92 -4.21 -2.12 -10.36
CA GLY A 92 -4.58 -0.78 -9.94
C GLY A 92 -6.07 -0.49 -10.20
N ALA A 93 -6.53 -0.69 -11.43
CA ALA A 93 -7.90 -0.37 -11.81
C ALA A 93 -8.93 -1.24 -11.07
N GLU A 94 -8.68 -2.55 -10.94
CA GLU A 94 -9.54 -3.44 -10.16
C GLU A 94 -9.56 -3.08 -8.67
N THR A 95 -8.41 -2.65 -8.11
CA THR A 95 -8.34 -2.18 -6.72
C THR A 95 -9.27 -1.01 -6.47
N VAL A 96 -9.25 0.01 -7.34
CA VAL A 96 -10.06 1.22 -7.17
C VAL A 96 -11.55 0.87 -7.24
N GLN A 97 -11.96 0.06 -8.22
CA GLN A 97 -13.34 -0.40 -8.33
C GLN A 97 -13.80 -1.19 -7.10
N LEU A 98 -12.93 -2.06 -6.56
CA LEU A 98 -13.21 -2.80 -5.34
C LEU A 98 -13.40 -1.86 -4.15
N LEU A 99 -12.51 -0.88 -3.97
CA LEU A 99 -12.61 0.09 -2.89
C LEU A 99 -13.87 0.95 -3.00
N GLU A 100 -14.25 1.37 -4.21
CA GLU A 100 -15.53 2.08 -4.46
C GLU A 100 -16.72 1.22 -4.06
N LYS A 101 -16.73 -0.06 -4.45
CA LYS A 101 -17.79 -1.01 -4.08
C LYS A 101 -17.89 -1.21 -2.57
N ILE A 102 -16.76 -1.31 -1.87
CA ILE A 102 -16.72 -1.42 -0.41
C ILE A 102 -17.28 -0.14 0.22
N ALA A 103 -16.82 1.03 -0.25
CA ALA A 103 -17.25 2.32 0.28
C ALA A 103 -18.74 2.61 0.03
N MET A 104 -19.32 2.08 -1.05
CA MET A 104 -20.75 2.17 -1.36
C MET A 104 -21.61 1.06 -0.74
N SER A 105 -21.00 0.09 -0.05
CA SER A 105 -21.73 -1.00 0.60
C SER A 105 -22.66 -0.48 1.70
N MET A 106 -23.74 -1.21 1.98
CA MET A 106 -24.67 -0.84 3.05
C MET A 106 -23.99 -0.82 4.43
N SER A 107 -22.99 -1.69 4.62
CA SER A 107 -22.21 -1.79 5.85
C SER A 107 -21.41 -0.53 6.15
N ILE A 108 -20.95 0.20 5.12
CA ILE A 108 -20.23 1.48 5.28
C ILE A 108 -21.21 2.66 5.22
N THR A 109 -22.06 2.71 4.19
CA THR A 109 -22.94 3.87 3.93
C THR A 109 -23.97 4.13 5.03
N ARG A 110 -24.29 3.13 5.88
CA ARG A 110 -25.14 3.35 7.06
C ARG A 110 -24.51 4.29 8.09
N PHE A 111 -23.17 4.40 8.10
CA PHE A 111 -22.43 5.22 9.04
C PHE A 111 -21.91 6.52 8.42
N THR A 112 -21.95 6.66 7.10
CA THR A 112 -21.40 7.83 6.41
C THR A 112 -22.50 8.83 6.06
N SER A 113 -22.22 10.12 6.27
CA SER A 113 -23.09 11.23 5.88
C SER A 113 -22.81 11.71 4.46
N THR A 114 -21.67 11.31 3.89
CA THR A 114 -21.23 11.64 2.54
C THR A 114 -21.07 10.39 1.69
N ARG A 115 -21.31 10.54 0.38
CA ARG A 115 -20.95 9.53 -0.61
C ARG A 115 -19.46 9.67 -0.94
N PRO A 116 -18.78 8.56 -1.31
CA PRO A 116 -17.42 8.62 -1.83
C PRO A 116 -17.32 9.65 -2.96
N GLN A 117 -16.30 10.50 -2.94
CA GLN A 117 -16.15 11.60 -3.90
C GLN A 117 -15.70 11.15 -5.30
N HIS A 118 -15.43 9.86 -5.49
CA HIS A 118 -14.97 9.32 -6.77
C HIS A 118 -16.11 8.53 -7.44
N ASN A 119 -16.54 9.03 -8.61
CA ASN A 119 -17.48 8.36 -9.52
C ASN A 119 -16.82 8.29 -10.90
N SER A 120 -15.67 7.61 -11.00
CA SER A 120 -15.02 7.45 -12.30
C SER A 120 -15.60 6.25 -13.04
N SER A 121 -15.86 6.40 -14.33
CA SER A 121 -16.51 5.35 -15.14
C SER A 121 -15.59 4.79 -16.23
N SER A 122 -14.46 5.45 -16.50
CA SER A 122 -13.52 5.02 -17.54
C SER A 122 -12.25 4.40 -16.97
N SER A 123 -11.65 3.47 -17.72
CA SER A 123 -10.37 2.85 -17.37
C SER A 123 -9.24 3.87 -17.23
N GLY A 124 -9.25 4.93 -18.04
CA GLY A 124 -8.26 6.00 -17.98
C GLY A 124 -8.32 6.83 -16.69
N GLU A 125 -9.52 7.14 -16.21
CA GLU A 125 -9.72 7.86 -14.95
C GLU A 125 -9.27 7.03 -13.75
N LEU A 126 -9.60 5.73 -13.73
CA LEU A 126 -9.18 4.80 -12.68
C LEU A 126 -7.65 4.73 -12.59
N ARG A 127 -6.95 4.64 -13.73
CA ARG A 127 -5.47 4.62 -13.77
C ARG A 127 -4.86 5.91 -13.25
N ASN A 128 -5.43 7.04 -13.65
CA ASN A 128 -4.97 8.34 -13.17
C ASN A 128 -5.19 8.47 -11.66
N TYR A 129 -6.32 7.98 -11.15
CA TYR A 129 -6.58 7.90 -9.72
C TYR A 129 -5.53 7.04 -9.01
N CYS A 130 -5.20 5.85 -9.52
CA CYS A 130 -4.13 5.01 -8.97
C CYS A 130 -2.80 5.75 -8.89
N LYS A 131 -2.36 6.38 -9.98
CA LYS A 131 -1.08 7.11 -10.03
C LYS A 131 -1.04 8.29 -9.06
N GLN A 132 -2.16 8.98 -8.88
CA GLN A 132 -2.23 10.13 -7.97
C GLN A 132 -2.24 9.70 -6.49
N ASN A 133 -2.67 8.47 -6.20
CA ASN A 133 -2.97 8.02 -4.84
C ASN A 133 -2.11 6.88 -4.33
N VAL A 134 -1.29 6.30 -5.20
CA VAL A 134 -0.36 5.24 -4.81
C VAL A 134 0.59 5.73 -3.71
N GLY A 135 0.78 4.87 -2.72
CA GLY A 135 1.62 5.14 -1.58
C GLY A 135 2.25 3.86 -1.05
N THR A 136 3.16 4.03 -0.11
CA THR A 136 3.77 2.89 0.56
C THR A 136 2.82 2.30 1.60
N HIS A 137 2.74 0.98 1.63
CA HIS A 137 2.14 0.19 2.70
C HIS A 137 3.16 -0.23 3.76
N TYR A 138 4.36 0.36 3.75
CA TYR A 138 5.45 0.09 4.69
C TYR A 138 5.92 -1.37 4.79
N HIS A 139 5.49 -2.22 3.85
CA HIS A 139 5.90 -3.62 3.71
C HIS A 139 6.95 -3.82 2.60
N TYR A 140 7.88 -2.87 2.46
CA TYR A 140 8.99 -3.00 1.52
C TYR A 140 9.97 -4.09 1.96
N HIS A 141 10.54 -4.81 0.98
CA HIS A 141 11.43 -5.95 1.18
C HIS A 141 12.32 -6.13 -0.06
N GLY A 142 13.24 -7.09 -0.01
CA GLY A 142 14.18 -7.36 -1.09
C GLY A 142 15.48 -6.55 -1.02
N GLY A 143 16.29 -6.64 -2.08
CA GLY A 143 17.63 -6.03 -2.16
C GLY A 143 18.79 -6.97 -1.77
N CYS A 144 18.53 -8.06 -1.04
CA CYS A 144 19.53 -9.06 -0.66
C CYS A 144 18.98 -10.49 -0.81
N THR A 145 18.34 -10.77 -1.95
CA THR A 145 17.46 -11.93 -2.10
C THR A 145 18.21 -13.28 -2.18
N VAL A 146 17.56 -14.34 -1.70
CA VAL A 146 18.04 -15.73 -1.82
C VAL A 146 18.18 -16.11 -3.29
N GLY A 147 19.32 -16.72 -3.64
CA GLY A 147 19.66 -17.10 -5.01
C GLY A 147 20.30 -15.97 -5.83
N SER A 148 20.25 -14.72 -5.36
CA SER A 148 20.92 -13.57 -5.99
C SER A 148 22.13 -13.10 -5.17
N VAL A 149 21.93 -12.75 -3.91
CA VAL A 149 22.99 -12.20 -3.03
C VAL A 149 23.36 -13.16 -1.90
N VAL A 150 22.37 -13.87 -1.35
CA VAL A 150 22.58 -14.89 -0.32
C VAL A 150 22.20 -16.29 -0.82
N ASP A 151 22.79 -17.33 -0.24
CA ASP A 151 22.40 -18.72 -0.49
C ASP A 151 21.17 -19.15 0.32
N LYS A 152 20.74 -20.41 0.16
CA LYS A 152 19.59 -20.99 0.88
C LYS A 152 19.77 -21.07 2.41
N ASP A 153 20.99 -20.93 2.91
CA ASP A 153 21.32 -20.85 4.33
C ASP A 153 21.51 -19.38 4.76
N TYR A 154 21.11 -18.42 3.92
CA TYR A 154 21.23 -16.98 4.12
C TYR A 154 22.68 -16.48 4.21
N LYS A 155 23.65 -17.23 3.69
CA LYS A 155 25.06 -16.82 3.66
C LYS A 155 25.30 -15.92 2.46
N VAL A 156 25.99 -14.79 2.68
CA VAL A 156 26.41 -13.91 1.59
C VAL A 156 27.36 -14.66 0.67
N GLN A 157 27.05 -14.70 -0.62
CA GLN A 157 27.83 -15.47 -1.57
C GLN A 157 29.28 -15.00 -1.57
N TRP A 158 30.21 -15.96 -1.66
CA TRP A 158 31.67 -15.74 -1.70
C TRP A 158 32.30 -15.13 -0.43
N ILE A 159 31.51 -14.78 0.59
CA ILE A 159 31.99 -14.22 1.86
C ILE A 159 31.83 -15.25 2.97
N LYS A 160 32.93 -15.63 3.61
CA LYS A 160 32.89 -16.55 4.76
C LYS A 160 32.44 -15.81 6.03
N GLY A 161 31.54 -16.43 6.78
CA GLY A 161 31.13 -15.94 8.10
C GLY A 161 30.13 -14.77 8.09
N LEU A 162 29.55 -14.42 6.93
CA LEU A 162 28.57 -13.34 6.81
C LEU A 162 27.20 -13.87 6.35
N ARG A 163 26.13 -13.38 6.98
CA ARG A 163 24.74 -13.71 6.65
C ARG A 163 23.87 -12.45 6.69
N VAL A 164 22.74 -12.48 5.98
CA VAL A 164 21.69 -11.45 6.06
C VAL A 164 20.37 -12.14 6.39
N ILE A 165 19.75 -11.77 7.52
CA ILE A 165 18.53 -12.39 8.05
C ILE A 165 17.55 -11.30 8.45
N ASP A 166 16.92 -10.69 7.44
CA ASP A 166 15.87 -9.68 7.57
C ASP A 166 14.96 -9.69 6.32
N GLY A 167 14.07 -8.70 6.21
CA GLY A 167 13.16 -8.54 5.07
C GLY A 167 13.86 -8.40 3.71
N ALA A 168 15.15 -8.06 3.66
CA ALA A 168 15.87 -7.90 2.39
C ALA A 168 16.08 -9.24 1.66
N SER A 169 15.95 -10.35 2.37
CA SER A 169 16.20 -11.69 1.83
C SER A 169 15.03 -12.31 1.05
N PHE A 170 13.85 -11.67 1.08
CA PHE A 170 12.61 -12.17 0.48
C PHE A 170 12.25 -11.48 -0.84
N TRP A 171 11.42 -12.18 -1.63
CA TRP A 171 10.86 -11.79 -2.92
C TRP A 171 9.34 -11.61 -2.83
#